data_AF-A0A7U2QRE6-F1
#
_entry.id   AF-A0A7U2QRE6-F1
#
_cell.length_a   1.000
_cell.length_b   1.000
_cell.length_c   1.000
_cell.angle_alpha   90.00
_cell.angle_beta   90.00
_cell.angle_gamma   90.00
#
_symmetry.space_group_name_H-M   'P 1'
#
loop_
_entity.id
_entity.type
_entity.pdbx_description
1 polymer ?
#
loop_
_entity_poly.entity_id
_entity_poly.type
_entity_poly.pdbx_seq_one_letter_code
_entity_poly.pdbx_strand_id
1 'polypeptide(L)'
;MGVFDAFAAAGGAELTVNELDEKTKGDKDLLVRIMRLLSANRLSTETGVDKYQPQPLALGFANGAPPSEVIENFHMILRATAYTHEFLEARGYQSPDDAYETPFQRAYGTKLHHFE
;
A
#
# COMPACT_ATOMS: atom_id res chain seq x y z
N MET A 1 4.59 -8.02 -0.31
CA MET A 1 4.68 -9.25 0.51
C MET A 1 3.62 -10.29 0.14
N GLY A 2 2.44 -9.92 -0.36
CA GLY A 2 1.42 -10.88 -0.83
C GLY A 2 0.43 -11.34 0.25
N VAL A 3 0.31 -10.60 1.36
CA VAL A 3 -0.54 -10.99 2.51
C VAL A 3 -2.02 -11.09 2.11
N PHE A 4 -2.55 -10.13 1.35
CA PHE A 4 -3.94 -10.16 0.91
C PHE A 4 -4.22 -11.30 -0.07
N ASP A 5 -3.27 -11.60 -0.96
CA ASP A 5 -3.35 -12.75 -1.87
C ASP A 5 -3.37 -14.08 -1.10
N ALA A 6 -2.55 -14.21 -0.05
CA ALA A 6 -2.52 -15.40 0.80
C ALA A 6 -3.89 -15.64 1.47
N PHE A 7 -4.52 -14.59 2.00
CA PHE A 7 -5.87 -14.68 2.57
C PHE A 7 -6.93 -14.99 1.52
N ALA A 8 -6.87 -14.35 0.35
CA ALA A 8 -7.82 -14.61 -0.74
C ALA A 8 -7.71 -16.05 -1.26
N ALA A 9 -6.48 -16.56 -1.43
CA ALA A 9 -6.22 -17.95 -1.83
C ALA A 9 -6.71 -18.97 -0.80
N ALA A 10 -6.74 -18.60 0.48
CA ALA A 10 -7.33 -19.39 1.56
C ALA A 10 -8.85 -19.22 1.68
N GLY A 11 -9.51 -18.53 0.74
CA GLY A 11 -10.96 -18.27 0.78
C GLY A 11 -11.38 -17.35 1.93
N GLY A 12 -10.47 -16.52 2.43
CA GLY A 12 -10.70 -15.65 3.59
C GLY A 12 -10.66 -16.37 4.93
N ALA A 13 -10.10 -17.58 5.00
CA ALA A 13 -9.93 -18.30 6.26
C ALA A 13 -8.91 -17.63 7.19
N GLU A 14 -9.04 -17.88 8.49
CA GLU A 14 -8.00 -17.59 9.48
C GLU A 14 -6.71 -18.32 9.11
N LEU A 15 -5.57 -17.62 9.23
CA LEU A 15 -4.25 -18.19 9.02
C LEU A 15 -3.36 -17.88 10.22
N THR A 16 -2.52 -18.85 10.57
CA THR A 16 -1.39 -18.64 11.49
C THR A 16 -0.28 -17.84 10.82
N VAL A 17 0.61 -17.24 11.61
CA VAL A 17 1.81 -16.58 11.07
C VAL A 17 2.67 -17.54 10.24
N ASN A 18 2.75 -18.82 10.61
CA ASN A 18 3.54 -19.81 9.88
C ASN A 18 2.95 -20.06 8.48
N GLU A 19 1.63 -20.24 8.39
CA GLU A 19 0.96 -20.44 7.11
C GLU A 19 1.04 -19.18 6.23
N LEU A 20 1.00 -17.99 6.83
CA LEU A 20 1.22 -16.74 6.10
C LEU A 20 2.67 -16.64 5.61
N ASP A 21 3.66 -16.98 6.44
CA ASP A 21 5.08 -16.93 6.10
C ASP A 21 5.40 -17.83 4.91
N GLU A 22 4.84 -19.05 4.88
CA GLU A 22 4.97 -19.98 3.75
C GLU A 22 4.36 -19.45 2.43
N LYS A 23 3.35 -18.59 2.52
CA LYS A 23 2.59 -18.06 1.37
C LYS A 23 3.01 -16.66 0.95
N THR A 24 3.83 -15.99 1.76
CA THR A 24 4.23 -14.60 1.54
C THR A 24 5.73 -14.48 1.30
N LYS A 25 6.16 -13.29 0.92
CA LYS A 25 7.58 -12.96 0.72
C LYS A 25 8.04 -12.06 1.85
N GLY A 26 9.28 -12.21 2.28
CA GLY A 26 9.91 -11.33 3.26
C GLY A 26 10.38 -12.10 4.48
N ASP A 27 10.73 -11.35 5.52
CA ASP A 27 11.11 -11.90 6.81
C ASP A 27 9.88 -12.10 7.71
N LYS A 28 9.88 -13.17 8.50
CA LYS A 28 8.77 -13.55 9.35
C LYS A 28 8.50 -12.56 10.48
N ASP A 29 9.54 -11.99 11.10
CA ASP A 29 9.36 -10.99 12.15
C ASP A 29 8.78 -9.70 11.57
N LEU A 30 9.18 -9.34 10.34
CA LEU A 30 8.54 -8.26 9.60
C LEU A 30 7.07 -8.56 9.31
N LEU A 31 6.74 -9.78 8.87
CA LEU A 31 5.35 -10.21 8.65
C LEU A 31 4.49 -10.03 9.90
N VAL A 32 4.96 -10.45 11.07
CA VAL A 32 4.26 -10.23 12.35
C VAL A 32 4.00 -8.74 12.59
N ARG A 33 5.01 -7.89 12.37
CA ARG A 33 4.87 -6.42 12.55
C ARG A 33 3.85 -5.82 11.58
N ILE A 34 3.82 -6.29 10.34
CA ILE A 34 2.82 -5.89 9.35
C ILE A 34 1.42 -6.37 9.77
N MET A 35 1.27 -7.61 10.22
CA MET A 35 -0.03 -8.12 10.68
C MET A 35 -0.58 -7.33 11.87
N ARG A 36 0.28 -6.90 12.81
CA ARG A 36 -0.12 -6.00 13.90
C ARG A 36 -0.65 -4.65 13.37
N LEU A 37 0.03 -4.07 12.37
CA LEU A 37 -0.42 -2.83 11.73
C LEU A 37 -1.77 -3.02 11.01
N LEU A 38 -1.92 -4.10 10.25
CA LEU A 38 -3.18 -4.42 9.55
C LEU A 38 -4.33 -4.65 10.53
N SER A 39 -4.05 -5.31 11.65
CA SER A 39 -5.03 -5.50 12.72
C SER A 39 -5.44 -4.18 13.39
N ALA A 40 -4.48 -3.31 13.68
CA ALA A 40 -4.76 -1.97 14.21
C ALA A 40 -5.62 -1.11 13.25
N ASN A 41 -5.48 -1.33 11.94
CA ASN A 41 -6.25 -0.65 10.90
C ASN A 41 -7.52 -1.41 10.47
N ARG A 42 -7.93 -2.45 11.20
CA ARG A 42 -9.15 -3.24 10.94
C ARG A 42 -9.19 -3.93 9.58
N LEU A 43 -8.03 -4.25 9.02
CA LEU A 43 -7.89 -5.08 7.81
C LEU A 43 -7.77 -6.56 8.17
N SER A 44 -7.30 -6.86 9.37
CA SER A 44 -7.34 -8.19 9.97
C SER A 44 -7.80 -8.09 11.42
N THR A 45 -8.09 -9.24 12.03
CA THR A 45 -8.26 -9.38 13.48
C THR A 45 -7.29 -10.44 13.96
N GLU A 46 -6.50 -10.12 14.98
CA GLU A 46 -5.72 -11.12 15.70
C GLU A 46 -6.65 -11.88 16.66
N THR A 47 -6.97 -13.12 16.33
CA THR A 47 -7.95 -13.97 17.04
C THR A 47 -7.30 -14.83 18.12
N GLY A 48 -5.97 -14.92 18.09
CA GLY A 48 -5.13 -15.60 19.07
C GLY A 48 -3.67 -15.27 18.80
N VAL A 49 -2.76 -15.77 19.64
CA VAL A 49 -1.31 -15.57 19.44
C VAL A 49 -0.92 -16.05 18.05
N ASP A 50 -0.43 -15.11 17.23
CA ASP A 50 0.03 -15.35 15.87
C ASP A 50 -1.04 -15.98 14.94
N LYS A 51 -2.32 -15.64 15.16
CA LYS A 51 -3.45 -16.07 14.32
C LYS A 51 -4.24 -14.87 13.84
N TYR A 52 -4.52 -14.83 12.54
CA TYR A 52 -5.11 -13.67 11.91
C TYR A 52 -6.27 -14.05 11.00
N GLN A 53 -7.42 -13.44 11.26
CA GLN A 53 -8.61 -13.51 10.41
C GLN A 53 -8.67 -12.25 9.53
N PRO A 54 -8.69 -12.38 8.19
CA PRO A 54 -8.87 -11.22 7.32
C PRO A 54 -10.29 -10.66 7.48
N GLN A 55 -10.40 -9.32 7.42
CA GLN A 55 -11.69 -8.64 7.30
C GLN A 55 -12.10 -8.52 5.82
N PRO A 56 -13.39 -8.35 5.50
CA PRO A 56 -13.86 -8.30 4.10
C PRO A 56 -13.11 -7.28 3.23
N LEU A 57 -12.74 -6.12 3.79
CA LEU A 57 -11.99 -5.09 3.07
C LEU A 57 -10.61 -5.56 2.64
N ALA A 58 -9.92 -6.39 3.45
CA ALA A 58 -8.59 -6.89 3.10
C ALA A 58 -8.60 -7.80 1.87
N LEU A 59 -9.69 -8.54 1.65
CA LEU A 59 -9.85 -9.37 0.45
C LEU A 59 -10.02 -8.52 -0.81
N GLY A 60 -10.53 -7.29 -0.68
CA GLY A 60 -10.60 -6.31 -1.77
C GLY A 60 -9.23 -5.80 -2.24
N PHE A 61 -8.15 -6.08 -1.49
CA PHE A 61 -6.78 -5.70 -1.85
C PHE A 61 -5.94 -6.85 -2.39
N ALA A 62 -6.54 -8.01 -2.63
CA ALA A 62 -5.89 -9.10 -3.37
C ALA A 62 -5.72 -8.71 -4.85
N ASN A 63 -4.67 -9.22 -5.49
CA ASN A 63 -4.37 -8.91 -6.89
C ASN A 63 -5.54 -9.27 -7.81
N GLY A 64 -5.83 -8.39 -8.76
CA GLY A 64 -6.96 -8.53 -9.68
C GLY A 64 -8.31 -8.08 -9.11
N ALA A 65 -8.37 -7.70 -7.82
CA ALA A 65 -9.53 -6.97 -7.30
C ALA A 65 -9.42 -5.48 -7.69
N PRO A 66 -10.51 -4.78 -8.04
CA PRO A 66 -10.45 -3.38 -8.46
C PRO A 66 -9.73 -2.42 -7.48
N PRO A 67 -9.88 -2.55 -6.15
CA PRO A 67 -9.14 -1.70 -5.21
C PRO A 67 -7.61 -1.95 -5.22
N SER A 68 -7.15 -3.13 -5.63
CA SER A 68 -5.71 -3.44 -5.70
C SER A 68 -5.01 -2.59 -6.76
N GLU A 69 -5.63 -2.39 -7.92
CA GLU A 69 -5.10 -1.57 -9.04
C GLU A 69 -4.91 -0.10 -8.62
N VAL A 70 -5.80 0.41 -7.75
CA VAL A 70 -5.68 1.76 -7.21
C VAL A 70 -4.49 1.85 -6.25
N ILE A 71 -4.29 0.85 -5.40
CA ILE A 71 -3.18 0.82 -4.43
C ILE A 71 -1.82 0.71 -5.12
N GLU A 72 -1.72 0.04 -6.27
CA GLU A 72 -0.47 -0.01 -7.03
C GLU A 72 0.05 1.39 -7.37
N ASN A 73 -0.86 2.33 -7.65
CA ASN A 73 -0.52 3.71 -7.94
C ASN A 73 -0.16 4.54 -6.69
N PHE A 74 -0.55 4.08 -5.48
CA PHE A 74 -0.34 4.84 -4.24
C PHE A 74 1.14 5.04 -3.93
N HIS A 75 2.01 4.06 -4.23
CA HIS A 75 3.44 4.24 -3.95
C HIS A 75 3.98 5.51 -4.62
N MET A 76 3.60 5.70 -5.89
CA MET A 76 4.07 6.84 -6.66
C MET A 76 3.36 8.14 -6.29
N ILE A 77 2.04 8.09 -6.07
CA ILE A 77 1.26 9.27 -5.66
C ILE A 77 1.70 9.77 -4.29
N LEU A 78 1.92 8.88 -3.32
CA LEU A 78 2.35 9.24 -1.97
C LEU A 78 3.72 9.91 -1.98
N ARG A 79 4.64 9.42 -2.81
CA ARG A 79 5.95 10.06 -2.99
C ARG A 79 5.80 11.47 -3.54
N ALA A 80 5.03 11.67 -4.61
CA ALA A 80 4.77 13.01 -5.16
C ALA A 80 4.09 13.94 -4.14
N THR A 81 3.12 13.40 -3.39
CA THR A 81 2.36 14.15 -2.37
C THR A 81 3.24 14.68 -1.25
N ALA A 82 4.28 13.93 -0.85
CA ALA A 82 5.23 14.38 0.17
C ALA A 82 5.96 15.68 -0.25
N TYR A 83 6.17 15.91 -1.54
CA TYR A 83 6.82 17.11 -2.08
C TYR A 83 5.85 18.24 -2.43
N THR A 84 4.54 18.03 -2.31
CA THR A 84 3.54 19.06 -2.66
C THR A 84 3.74 20.35 -1.89
N HIS A 85 4.11 20.27 -0.60
CA HIS A 85 4.31 21.46 0.22
C HIS A 85 5.47 22.34 -0.31
N GLU A 86 6.65 21.74 -0.54
CA GLU A 86 7.82 22.47 -1.07
C GLU A 86 7.57 23.00 -2.48
N PHE A 87 6.86 22.24 -3.31
CA PHE A 87 6.49 22.63 -4.67
C PHE A 87 5.61 23.88 -4.67
N LEU A 88 4.55 23.89 -3.85
CA LEU A 88 3.64 25.03 -3.74
C LEU A 88 4.33 26.23 -3.11
N GLU A 89 5.14 26.04 -2.06
CA GLU A 89 5.90 27.12 -1.42
C GLU A 89 6.82 27.82 -2.41
N ALA A 90 7.58 27.06 -3.22
CA ALA A 90 8.48 27.61 -4.24
C ALA A 90 7.74 28.41 -5.34
N ARG A 91 6.44 28.16 -5.52
CA ARG A 91 5.57 28.88 -6.48
C ARG A 91 4.76 30.00 -5.82
N GLY A 92 5.01 30.33 -4.55
CA GLY A 92 4.19 31.32 -3.82
C GLY A 92 2.72 30.88 -3.70
N TYR A 93 2.49 29.57 -3.55
CA TYR A 93 1.19 28.93 -3.45
C TYR A 93 0.25 29.20 -4.64
N GLN A 94 0.81 29.47 -5.82
CA GLN A 94 0.05 29.57 -7.06
C GLN A 94 -0.24 28.18 -7.62
N SER A 95 -1.44 28.01 -8.18
CA SER A 95 -1.86 26.75 -8.81
C SER A 95 -0.90 26.36 -9.95
N PRO A 96 -0.55 25.07 -10.08
CA PRO A 96 0.11 24.58 -11.28
C PRO A 96 -0.86 24.57 -12.47
N ASP A 97 -0.36 25.00 -13.63
CA ASP A 97 -1.05 25.05 -14.93
C ASP A 97 -0.33 24.24 -16.02
N ASP A 98 0.83 23.66 -15.71
CA ASP A 98 1.62 22.80 -16.59
C ASP A 98 1.80 21.41 -15.97
N ALA A 99 1.44 20.36 -16.72
CA ALA A 99 1.55 18.97 -16.30
C ALA A 99 3.01 18.45 -16.27
N TYR A 100 3.95 19.17 -16.88
CA TYR A 100 5.39 18.93 -16.77
C TYR A 100 6.02 19.65 -15.57
N GLU A 101 5.26 20.49 -14.87
CA GLU A 101 5.71 21.18 -13.65
C GLU A 101 4.75 20.94 -12.49
N THR A 102 4.85 19.75 -11.89
CA THR A 102 4.04 19.33 -10.74
C THR A 102 4.93 18.76 -9.62
N PRO A 103 4.39 18.43 -8.43
CA PRO A 103 5.16 17.73 -7.40
C PRO A 103 5.81 16.42 -7.87
N PHE A 104 5.27 15.77 -8.92
CA PHE A 104 5.82 14.54 -9.49
C PHE A 104 7.26 14.73 -9.98
N GLN A 105 7.51 15.75 -10.82
CA GLN A 105 8.82 15.99 -11.40
C GLN A 105 9.90 16.22 -10.33
N ARG A 106 9.55 16.95 -9.26
CA ARG A 106 10.42 17.15 -8.10
C ARG A 106 10.67 15.84 -7.34
N ALA A 107 9.61 15.09 -7.06
CA ALA A 107 9.70 13.86 -6.29
C ALA A 107 10.53 12.75 -6.97
N TYR A 108 10.51 12.74 -8.30
CA TYR A 108 11.18 11.73 -9.14
C TYR A 108 12.46 12.21 -9.81
N GLY A 109 12.79 13.50 -9.71
CA GLY A 109 13.98 14.07 -10.36
C GLY A 109 13.93 13.93 -11.88
N THR A 110 12.75 14.09 -12.48
CA THR A 110 12.52 13.93 -13.93
C THR A 110 11.91 15.20 -14.52
N LYS A 111 12.05 15.36 -15.84
CA LYS A 111 11.34 16.39 -16.62
C LYS A 111 10.21 15.81 -17.47
N LEU A 112 10.05 14.49 -17.47
CA LEU A 112 9.03 13.80 -18.24
C LEU A 112 7.64 14.04 -17.67
N HIS A 113 6.62 13.86 -18.50
CA HIS A 113 5.26 13.73 -18.02
C HIS A 113 5.11 12.47 -17.17
N HIS A 114 4.12 12.44 -16.30
CA HIS A 114 3.80 11.27 -15.46
C HIS A 114 3.55 9.96 -16.24
N PHE A 115 3.12 10.05 -17.49
CA PHE A 115 2.76 8.90 -18.32
C PHE A 115 3.91 8.45 -19.24
N GLU A 116 5.09 9.07 -19.13
CA GLU A 116 6.30 8.79 -19.90
C GLU A 116 7.40 8.20 -19.00
#